data_AF-A0A950H5Z7-F1
#
_entry.id   AF-A0A950H5Z7-F1
#
_cell.length_a   1.000
_cell.length_b   1.000
_cell.length_c   1.000
_cell.angle_alpha   90.00
_cell.angle_beta   90.00
_cell.angle_gamma   90.00
#
_symmetry.space_group_name_H-M   'P 1'
#
loop_
_entity.id
_entity.type
_entity.pdbx_description
1 polymer ?
#
loop_
_entity_poly.entity_id
_entity_poly.type
_entity_poly.pdbx_seq_one_letter_code
_entity_poly.pdbx_strand_id
1 'polypeptide(L)' 'MSDAREIVYGALRPQDIVGLSGRQVLQRMIEGRLPAPPIAERLGFLLVEVGEGVAVFEGDTGPQLLNPLGVVHGGWA' A
#
# COMPACT_ATOMS: atom_id res chain seq x y z
N MET A 1 -11.80 10.22 -8.66
CA MET A 1 -10.36 10.08 -8.96
C MET A 1 -9.65 11.00 -7.98
N SER A 2 -9.24 10.44 -6.85
CA SER A 2 -8.55 11.21 -5.80
C SER A 2 -7.26 11.78 -6.37
N ASP A 3 -6.93 12.98 -5.93
CA ASP A 3 -5.78 13.80 -6.34
C ASP A 3 -4.52 12.93 -6.53
N ALA A 4 -4.02 12.80 -7.76
CA ALA A 4 -2.92 11.91 -8.10
C ALA A 4 -1.60 12.47 -7.56
N ARG A 5 -1.40 12.33 -6.25
CA ARG A 5 -0.09 12.53 -5.64
C ARG A 5 0.85 11.45 -6.16
N GLU A 6 2.05 11.87 -6.53
CA GLU A 6 3.13 10.94 -6.89
C GLU A 6 3.43 10.03 -5.70
N ILE A 7 3.37 8.72 -5.93
CA ILE A 7 3.61 7.72 -4.88
C ILE A 7 5.10 7.40 -4.86
N VAL A 8 5.73 7.67 -3.72
CA VAL A 8 7.13 7.28 -3.49
C VAL A 8 7.14 5.90 -2.86
N TYR A 9 7.82 4.95 -3.51
CA TYR A 9 8.03 3.60 -2.99
C TYR A 9 9.40 3.44 -2.35
N GLY A 10 9.48 2.68 -1.25
CA GLY A 10 10.75 2.50 -0.56
C GLY A 10 10.67 1.68 0.74
N ALA A 11 11.78 1.03 1.08
CA ALA A 11 11.92 0.36 2.36
C ALA A 11 12.23 1.39 3.45
N LEU A 12 11.57 1.23 4.61
CA LEU A 12 11.83 2.05 5.79
C LEU A 12 13.04 1.53 6.56
N ARG A 13 13.77 2.44 7.18
CA ARG A 13 14.84 2.13 8.13
C ARG A 13 14.30 2.36 9.55
N PRO A 14 14.89 1.73 10.59
CA PRO A 14 14.42 1.89 11.97
C PRO A 14 14.27 3.36 12.40
N GLN A 15 15.23 4.21 12.06
CA GLN A 15 15.20 5.64 12.40
C GLN A 15 14.03 6.41 11.79
N ASP A 16 13.44 5.91 10.69
CA ASP A 16 12.31 6.57 10.03
C ASP A 16 11.01 6.39 10.85
N ILE A 17 10.98 5.42 11.78
CA ILE A 17 9.78 5.02 12.55
C ILE A 17 9.98 4.94 14.06
N VAL A 18 11.19 5.16 14.58
CA VAL A 18 11.46 5.15 16.03
C VAL A 18 10.51 6.12 16.74
N GLY A 19 9.88 5.65 17.82
CA GLY A 19 8.93 6.43 18.62
C GLY A 19 7.51 6.53 18.03
N LEU A 20 7.25 5.90 16.88
CA LEU A 20 5.91 5.79 16.31
C LEU A 20 5.26 4.46 16.67
N SER A 21 3.95 4.48 16.91
CA SER A 21 3.15 3.26 16.91
C SER A 21 2.96 2.73 15.48
N GLY A 22 2.62 1.45 15.33
CA GLY A 22 2.31 0.87 14.02
C GLY A 22 1.22 1.64 13.27
N ARG A 23 0.15 2.06 13.96
CA ARG A 23 -0.91 2.90 13.37
C ARG A 23 -0.38 4.25 12.89
N GLN A 24 0.53 4.90 13.64
CA GLN A 24 1.13 6.16 13.20
C GLN A 24 2.00 5.99 11.96
N VAL A 25 2.71 4.86 11.83
CA VAL A 25 3.48 4.52 10.62
C VAL A 25 2.54 4.39 9.42
N LEU A 26 1.48 3.60 9.54
CA LEU A 26 0.50 3.38 8.48
C LEU A 26 -0.24 4.67 8.09
N GLN A 27 -0.62 5.49 9.06
CA GLN A 27 -1.23 6.80 8.80
C GLN A 27 -0.29 7.73 8.02
N ARG A 28 1.00 7.75 8.37
CA ARG A 28 2.01 8.53 7.66
C ARG A 28 2.26 8.04 6.23
N MET A 29 2.10 6.74 5.96
CA MET A 29 2.13 6.20 4.60
C MET A 29 0.95 6.72 3.76
N ILE A 30 -0.28 6.67 4.31
CA ILE A 30 -1.49 7.21 3.64
C ILE A 30 -1.32 8.71 3.33
N GLU A 31 -0.74 9.46 4.26
CA GLU A 31 -0.49 10.90 4.10
C GLU A 31 0.68 11.23 3.15
N GLY A 32 1.41 10.22 2.64
CA GLY A 32 2.59 10.41 1.80
C GLY A 32 3.83 10.95 2.55
N ARG A 33 3.84 10.89 3.89
CA ARG A 33 4.98 11.30 4.74
C ARG A 33 6.01 10.19 4.92
N LEU A 34 5.63 8.94 4.66
CA LEU A 34 6.51 7.79 4.54
C LEU A 34 6.26 7.12 3.19
N PRO A 35 7.28 6.52 2.57
CA PRO A 35 7.10 5.80 1.32
C PRO A 35 6.14 4.62 1.49
N ALA A 36 5.40 4.32 0.42
CA ALA A 36 4.68 3.06 0.29
C ALA A 36 5.70 1.91 0.19
N PRO A 37 5.39 0.71 0.72
CA PRO A 37 6.33 -0.41 0.64
C PRO A 37 6.50 -0.86 -0.83
N PRO A 38 7.69 -1.31 -1.28
CA PRO A 38 7.92 -1.67 -2.69
C PRO A 38 6.99 -2.78 -3.23
N ILE A 39 6.43 -3.62 -2.35
CA ILE A 39 5.43 -4.63 -2.74
C ILE A 39 4.14 -4.01 -3.28
N ALA A 40 3.76 -2.82 -2.79
CA ALA A 40 2.58 -2.08 -3.23
C ALA A 40 2.64 -1.72 -4.71
N GLU A 41 3.83 -1.38 -5.22
CA GLU A 41 4.07 -1.10 -6.63
C GLU A 41 3.84 -2.35 -7.49
N ARG A 42 4.38 -3.50 -7.04
CA ARG A 42 4.33 -4.75 -7.81
C ARG A 42 2.95 -5.37 -7.83
N LEU A 43 2.25 -5.29 -6.70
CA LEU A 43 0.91 -5.85 -6.54
C LEU A 43 -0.19 -4.81 -6.83
N GLY A 44 0.15 -3.57 -7.18
CA GLY A 44 -0.82 -2.56 -7.57
C GLY A 44 -1.86 -2.25 -6.50
N PHE A 45 -1.47 -2.21 -5.23
CA PHE A 45 -2.39 -1.83 -4.13
C PHE A 45 -1.81 -0.73 -3.27
N LEU A 46 -2.66 0.03 -2.59
CA LEU A 46 -2.28 1.06 -1.64
C LEU A 46 -3.15 0.99 -0.40
N LEU A 47 -2.55 1.23 0.76
CA LEU A 47 -3.32 1.49 1.98
C LEU A 47 -3.95 2.87 1.86
N VAL A 48 -5.27 2.95 2.02
CA VAL A 48 -6.03 4.20 1.93
C VAL A 48 -6.69 4.60 3.27
N GLU A 49 -6.91 3.63 4.16
CA GLU A 49 -7.48 3.86 5.48
C GLU A 49 -6.89 2.91 6.53
N VAL A 50 -6.68 3.39 7.75
CA VAL A 50 -6.33 2.56 8.89
C VAL A 50 -7.05 3.05 10.16
N GLY A 51 -7.61 2.11 10.92
CA GLY A 51 -8.37 2.39 12.13
C GLY A 51 -8.31 1.24 13.13
N GLU A 52 -9.15 1.31 14.16
CA GLU A 52 -9.27 0.24 15.15
C GLU A 52 -9.93 -1.00 14.52
N GLY A 53 -9.15 -2.07 14.38
CA GLY A 53 -9.62 -3.32 13.77
C GLY A 53 -9.83 -3.27 12.25
N VAL A 54 -9.41 -2.21 11.56
CA VAL A 54 -9.63 -2.02 10.12
C VAL A 54 -8.38 -1.49 9.41
N ALA A 55 -8.13 -2.02 8.21
CA ALA A 55 -7.21 -1.47 7.23
C ALA A 55 -7.84 -1.64 5.84
N VAL A 56 -7.99 -0.55 5.10
CA VAL A 56 -8.60 -0.56 3.75
C VAL A 56 -7.51 -0.35 2.73
N PHE A 57 -7.50 -1.22 1.73
CA PHE A 57 -6.60 -1.12 0.59
C PHE A 57 -7.41 -0.93 -0.69
N GLU A 58 -6.94 -0.05 -1.57
CA GLU A 58 -7.43 0.08 -2.95
C GLU A 58 -6.42 -0.58 -3.88
N GLY A 59 -6.92 -1.36 -4.84
CA GLY A 59 -6.12 -2.07 -5.81
C GLY A 59 -6.44 -1.67 -7.24
N ASP A 60 -5.41 -1.34 -8.02
CA ASP A 60 -5.47 -1.24 -9.48
C ASP A 60 -4.78 -2.47 -10.08
N THR A 61 -5.59 -3.48 -10.39
CA THR A 61 -5.06 -4.75 -10.92
C THR A 61 -4.82 -4.66 -12.41
N GLY A 62 -3.62 -5.05 -12.84
CA GLY A 62 -3.27 -5.15 -14.25
C GLY A 62 -3.05 -6.60 -14.72
N PRO A 63 -2.78 -6.80 -16.03
CA PRO A 63 -2.55 -8.11 -16.63
C PRO A 63 -1.46 -8.96 -15.94
N GLN A 64 -0.49 -8.32 -15.31
CA GLN A 64 0.59 -8.96 -14.56
C GLN A 64 0.12 -9.76 -13.33
N LEU A 65 -1.14 -9.58 -12.92
CA LEU A 65 -1.75 -10.24 -11.76
C LEU A 65 -2.79 -11.29 -12.15
N LEU A 66 -2.92 -11.62 -13.44
CA LEU A 66 -3.87 -12.63 -13.90
C LEU A 66 -3.36 -14.05 -13.66
N ASN A 67 -4.27 -14.97 -13.36
CA ASN A 67 -4.01 -16.41 -13.35
C ASN A 67 -4.11 -17.01 -14.77
N PRO A 68 -3.85 -18.31 -14.96
CA PRO A 68 -3.95 -18.95 -16.28
C PRO A 68 -5.33 -18.89 -16.94
N LEU A 69 -6.40 -18.59 -16.19
CA LEU A 69 -7.75 -18.42 -16.71
C LEU A 69 -8.05 -16.97 -17.11
N GLY A 70 -7.09 -16.05 -16.98
CA GLY A 70 -7.24 -14.66 -17.38
C GLY A 70 -8.04 -13.80 -16.40
N VAL A 71 -8.26 -14.27 -15.17
CA VAL A 71 -8.86 -13.49 -14.09
C VAL A 71 -7.82 -13.13 -13.04
N VAL A 72 -8.07 -12.12 -12.21
CA VAL A 72 -7.17 -11.76 -11.10
C VAL A 72 -6.86 -13.00 -10.26
N HIS A 73 -5.58 -13.24 -10.02
CA HIS A 73 -5.12 -14.39 -9.28
C HIS A 73 -5.68 -14.35 -7.84
N GLY A 74 -6.32 -15.43 -7.38
CA GLY A 74 -6.93 -15.48 -6.05
C GLY A 74 -5.95 -15.39 -4.88
N GLY A 75 -4.64 -15.44 -5.14
CA GLY A 75 -3.61 -15.08 -4.15
C GLY A 75 -3.45 -13.56 -3.95
N TRP A 76 -4.05 -12.74 -4.81
CA TRP A 76 -4.12 -11.29 -4.68
C TRP A 76 -5.44 -10.82 -4.06
N ALA A 77 -6.56 -11.46 -4.40
CA ALA A 77 -7.92 -11.11 -4.00
C ALA A 77 -8.41 -11.89 -2.76
#